data_AF-A0A2Z4Y7F9-F1
#
_entry.id   AF-A0A2Z4Y7F9-F1
#
_cell.length_a   1.000
_cell.length_b   1.000
_cell.length_c   1.000
_cell.angle_alpha   90.00
_cell.angle_beta   90.00
_cell.angle_gamma   90.00
#
_symmetry.space_group_name_H-M   'P 1'
#
loop_
_entity.id
_entity.type
_entity.pdbx_description
1 polymer ?
#
loop_
_entity_poly.entity_id
_entity_poly.type
_entity_poly.pdbx_seq_one_letter_code
_entity_poly.pdbx_strand_id
1 'polypeptide(L)'
;MVPTPRIVLIFVITALLSLASLGTAQTTKVGYVDVDRVTRKAKAVNAAMDSVQSDIEDLQKQIDEKRRQIKELQSELERKEGVLAASEQEKKQKEIQRLKNELDDLGYRAERKARELDATVFEPLMKRILFAIQDVAKEQKFDIILRGEAVLYGSSAADITDAVIEKLNREAATGTSQPTDASKSTSAAEKKANQDKTTPPAESKETKSESAEAGATPTPYSTSEPAQAPESQQPGVEKTATPKETKAPAGAKPKRPVDRQPE
;
A
#
# COMPACT_ATOMS: atom_id res chain seq x y z
N MET A 1 -34.05 33.22 64.44
CA MET A 1 -32.93 32.32 64.81
C MET A 1 -31.81 32.57 63.81
N VAL A 2 -30.79 33.35 64.19
CA VAL A 2 -29.72 33.75 63.26
C VAL A 2 -28.70 32.59 63.16
N PRO A 3 -28.32 32.13 61.96
CA PRO A 3 -27.30 31.08 61.83
C PRO A 3 -25.97 31.59 62.40
N THR A 4 -25.29 30.76 63.18
CA THR A 4 -24.00 31.16 63.77
C THR A 4 -22.94 31.30 62.67
N PRO A 5 -21.96 32.22 62.81
CA PRO A 5 -20.98 32.50 61.76
C PRO A 5 -20.14 31.26 61.39
N ARG A 6 -20.02 30.28 62.30
CA ARG A 6 -19.39 28.98 62.04
C ARG A 6 -20.16 28.13 61.04
N ILE A 7 -21.50 28.12 61.09
CA ILE A 7 -22.34 27.38 60.13
C ILE A 7 -22.24 28.03 58.74
N VAL A 8 -22.26 29.37 58.67
CA VAL A 8 -22.07 30.11 57.42
C VAL A 8 -20.70 29.82 56.80
N LEU A 9 -19.63 29.83 57.60
CA LEU A 9 -18.27 29.52 57.14
C LEU A 9 -18.16 28.09 56.58
N ILE A 10 -18.72 27.10 57.26
CA ILE A 10 -18.75 25.71 56.78
C ILE A 10 -19.48 25.61 55.45
N PHE A 11 -20.65 26.25 55.32
CA PHE A 11 -21.45 26.24 54.09
C PHE A 11 -20.70 26.87 52.90
N VAL A 12 -19.97 27.97 53.13
CA VAL A 12 -19.11 28.62 52.12
C VAL A 12 -17.94 27.72 51.71
N ILE A 13 -17.27 27.07 52.65
CA ILE A 13 -16.16 26.15 52.35
C ILE A 13 -16.65 24.93 51.55
N THR A 14 -17.79 24.34 51.94
CA THR A 14 -18.40 23.24 51.19
C THR A 14 -18.81 23.66 49.78
N ALA A 15 -19.37 24.86 49.60
CA ALA A 15 -19.70 25.40 48.28
C ALA A 15 -18.46 25.60 47.40
N LEU A 16 -17.35 26.13 47.95
CA LEU A 16 -16.09 26.27 47.19
C LEU A 16 -15.50 24.90 46.79
N LEU A 17 -15.54 23.90 47.66
CA LEU A 17 -15.09 22.54 47.34
C LEU A 17 -15.96 21.86 46.26
N SER A 18 -17.27 22.12 46.24
CA SER A 18 -18.15 21.62 45.19
C SER A 18 -17.84 22.24 43.81
N LEU A 19 -17.45 23.51 43.75
CA LEU A 19 -17.02 24.15 42.49
C LEU A 19 -15.66 23.61 41.98
N ALA A 20 -14.77 23.18 42.87
CA ALA A 20 -13.52 22.51 42.49
C ALA A 20 -13.73 21.09 41.93
N SER A 21 -14.95 20.54 42.03
CA SER A 21 -15.30 19.19 41.56
C SER A 21 -15.88 19.17 40.13
N LEU A 22 -15.86 20.29 39.40
CA LEU A 22 -16.04 20.27 37.94
C LEU A 22 -14.79 19.64 37.30
N GLY A 23 -14.76 18.30 37.28
CA GLY A 23 -13.73 17.54 36.59
C GLY A 23 -13.65 17.99 35.13
N THR A 24 -12.47 18.39 34.69
CA THR A 24 -12.20 18.65 33.28
C THR A 24 -12.29 17.31 32.55
N ALA A 25 -13.47 17.04 31.97
CA ALA A 25 -13.61 15.98 30.99
C ALA A 25 -12.67 16.32 29.83
N GLN A 26 -11.47 15.73 29.82
CA GLN A 26 -10.56 15.87 28.70
C GLN A 26 -11.18 15.14 27.52
N THR A 27 -11.82 15.92 26.65
CA THR A 27 -12.41 15.44 25.41
C THR A 27 -11.30 14.88 24.54
N THR A 28 -11.11 13.56 24.59
CA THR A 28 -10.12 12.86 23.77
C THR A 28 -10.36 13.19 22.30
N LYS A 29 -9.40 13.88 21.69
CA LYS A 29 -9.54 14.35 20.32
C LYS A 29 -9.05 13.25 19.39
N VAL A 30 -9.99 12.54 18.78
CA VAL A 30 -9.74 11.49 17.79
C VAL A 30 -9.78 12.09 16.39
N GLY A 31 -8.75 11.80 15.60
CA GLY A 31 -8.64 12.18 14.19
C GLY A 31 -8.44 10.95 13.30
N TYR A 32 -8.42 11.16 11.98
CA TYR A 32 -8.14 10.11 11.02
C TYR A 32 -7.34 10.60 9.80
N VAL A 33 -6.67 9.66 9.13
CA VAL A 33 -5.87 9.87 7.92
C VAL A 33 -6.17 8.81 6.88
N ASP A 34 -6.55 9.26 5.68
CA ASP A 34 -6.56 8.45 4.46
C ASP A 34 -5.13 8.41 3.89
N VAL A 35 -4.35 7.41 4.31
CA VAL A 35 -2.94 7.19 3.92
C VAL A 35 -2.80 6.99 2.40
N ASP A 36 -3.84 6.40 1.81
CA ASP A 36 -3.99 6.11 0.39
C ASP A 36 -4.07 7.42 -0.41
N ARG A 37 -4.87 8.37 0.05
CA ARG A 37 -4.94 9.75 -0.47
C ARG A 37 -3.68 10.56 -0.18
N VAL A 38 -3.03 10.39 0.98
CA VAL A 38 -1.72 11.01 1.23
C VAL A 38 -0.72 10.58 0.16
N THR A 39 -0.61 9.27 -0.06
CA THR A 39 0.31 8.67 -1.02
C THR A 39 0.06 9.19 -2.44
N ARG A 40 -1.21 9.22 -2.90
CA ARG A 40 -1.56 9.68 -4.26
C ARG A 40 -1.45 11.20 -4.48
N LYS A 41 -1.61 12.04 -3.44
CA LYS A 41 -1.69 13.51 -3.59
C LYS A 41 -0.42 14.25 -3.18
N ALA A 42 0.45 13.67 -2.37
CA ALA A 42 1.71 14.30 -2.00
C ALA A 42 2.70 14.22 -3.18
N LYS A 43 3.10 15.36 -3.73
CA LYS A 43 4.08 15.46 -4.84
C LYS A 43 5.42 14.84 -4.46
N ALA A 44 5.80 14.98 -3.18
CA ALA A 44 6.95 14.34 -2.56
C ALA A 44 6.94 12.81 -2.69
N VAL A 45 5.75 12.21 -2.61
CA VAL A 45 5.55 10.76 -2.69
C VAL A 45 5.51 10.32 -4.15
N ASN A 46 4.73 11.00 -4.99
CA ASN A 46 4.61 10.68 -6.41
C ASN A 46 5.97 10.72 -7.12
N ALA A 47 6.80 11.76 -6.90
CA ALA A 47 8.11 11.84 -7.55
C ALA A 47 9.06 10.68 -7.20
N ALA A 48 8.95 10.12 -5.99
CA ALA A 48 9.70 8.91 -5.63
C ALA A 48 9.12 7.68 -6.35
N MET A 49 7.80 7.54 -6.37
CA MET A 49 7.09 6.44 -7.04
C MET A 49 7.29 6.43 -8.56
N ASP A 50 7.34 7.59 -9.21
CA ASP A 50 7.57 7.71 -10.65
C ASP A 50 8.94 7.13 -11.06
N SER A 51 9.98 7.33 -10.25
CA SER A 51 11.30 6.72 -10.48
C SER A 51 11.26 5.20 -10.30
N VAL A 52 10.52 4.70 -9.31
CA VAL A 52 10.36 3.26 -9.08
C VAL A 52 9.61 2.61 -10.23
N GLN A 53 8.53 3.25 -10.68
CA GLN A 53 7.71 2.80 -11.80
C GLN A 53 8.53 2.72 -13.09
N SER A 54 9.38 3.71 -13.37
CA SER A 54 10.28 3.70 -14.54
C SER A 54 11.27 2.52 -14.51
N ASP A 55 11.88 2.23 -13.36
CA ASP A 55 12.82 1.11 -13.21
C ASP A 55 12.11 -0.25 -13.42
N ILE A 56 10.89 -0.41 -12.89
CA ILE A 56 10.08 -1.62 -13.06
C ILE A 56 9.65 -1.80 -14.52
N GLU A 57 9.21 -0.71 -15.17
CA GLU A 57 8.79 -0.76 -16.57
C GLU A 57 9.93 -1.11 -17.53
N ASP A 58 11.14 -0.62 -17.30
CA ASP A 58 12.30 -0.98 -18.13
C ASP A 58 12.64 -2.47 -17.99
N LEU A 59 12.70 -2.98 -16.76
CA LEU A 59 12.89 -4.41 -16.50
C LEU A 59 11.79 -5.27 -17.16
N GLN A 60 10.53 -4.84 -17.07
CA GLN A 60 9.42 -5.55 -17.71
C GLN A 60 9.55 -5.56 -19.24
N LYS A 61 9.92 -4.42 -19.86
CA LYS A 61 10.20 -4.33 -21.30
C LYS A 61 11.34 -5.26 -21.72
N GLN A 62 12.41 -5.35 -20.94
CA GLN A 62 13.53 -6.27 -21.21
C GLN A 62 13.10 -7.75 -21.11
N ILE A 63 12.30 -8.10 -20.10
CA ILE A 63 11.73 -9.45 -19.90
C ILE A 63 10.83 -9.85 -21.07
N ASP A 64 9.91 -8.98 -21.49
CA ASP A 64 8.96 -9.28 -22.56
C ASP A 64 9.63 -9.34 -23.94
N GLU A 65 10.64 -8.49 -24.20
CA GLU A 65 11.45 -8.60 -25.42
C GLU A 65 12.25 -9.92 -25.46
N LYS A 66 12.85 -10.35 -24.34
CA LYS A 66 13.53 -11.65 -24.26
C LYS A 66 12.58 -12.82 -24.50
N ARG A 67 11.38 -12.79 -23.90
CA ARG A 67 10.32 -13.78 -24.15
C ARG A 67 9.89 -13.80 -25.62
N ARG A 68 9.76 -12.63 -26.25
CA ARG A 68 9.42 -12.49 -27.68
C ARG A 68 10.50 -13.11 -28.56
N GLN A 69 11.78 -12.79 -28.32
CA GLN A 69 12.93 -13.33 -29.05
C GLN A 69 13.01 -14.87 -28.94
N ILE A 70 12.82 -15.43 -27.74
CA ILE A 70 12.79 -16.89 -27.52
C ILE A 70 11.66 -17.53 -28.35
N LYS A 71 10.44 -17.00 -28.26
CA LYS A 71 9.26 -17.53 -28.97
C LYS A 71 9.42 -17.45 -30.50
N GLU A 72 10.01 -16.37 -30.99
CA GLU A 72 10.27 -16.16 -32.42
C GLU A 72 11.27 -17.20 -32.95
N LEU A 73 12.39 -17.42 -32.25
CA LEU A 73 13.38 -18.43 -32.61
C LEU A 73 12.85 -19.87 -32.49
N GLN A 74 12.08 -20.18 -31.46
CA GLN A 74 11.42 -21.49 -31.32
C GLN A 74 10.48 -21.76 -32.50
N SER A 75 9.60 -20.81 -32.83
CA SER A 75 8.66 -20.95 -33.94
C SER A 75 9.35 -21.00 -35.31
N GLU A 76 10.50 -20.35 -35.47
CA GLU A 76 11.31 -20.46 -36.68
C GLU A 76 11.98 -21.85 -36.80
N LEU A 77 12.47 -22.40 -35.68
CA LEU A 77 13.10 -23.72 -35.63
C LEU A 77 12.07 -24.81 -35.94
N GLU A 78 10.89 -24.77 -35.33
CA GLU A 78 9.75 -25.66 -35.63
C GLU A 78 9.33 -25.60 -37.10
N ARG A 79 9.20 -24.40 -37.68
CA ARG A 79 8.76 -24.23 -39.08
C ARG A 79 9.79 -24.67 -40.12
N LYS A 80 11.08 -24.63 -39.79
CA LYS A 80 12.18 -24.91 -40.72
C LYS A 80 12.97 -26.17 -40.35
N GLU A 81 12.48 -27.00 -39.43
CA GLU A 81 13.18 -28.17 -38.91
C GLU A 81 13.68 -29.10 -40.04
N GLY A 82 12.82 -29.39 -41.02
CA GLY A 82 13.19 -30.22 -42.19
C GLY A 82 13.97 -29.52 -43.32
N VAL A 83 14.38 -28.24 -43.15
CA VAL A 83 15.02 -27.41 -44.20
C VAL A 83 16.35 -26.80 -43.74
N LEU A 84 16.51 -26.54 -42.44
CA LEU A 84 17.76 -26.01 -41.87
C LEU A 84 18.88 -27.05 -41.90
N ALA A 85 20.12 -26.61 -42.13
CA ALA A 85 21.28 -27.44 -41.89
C ALA A 85 21.45 -27.73 -40.39
N ALA A 86 21.96 -28.91 -40.02
CA ALA A 86 22.18 -29.29 -38.61
C ALA A 86 23.00 -28.26 -37.82
N SER A 87 23.99 -27.62 -38.46
CA SER A 87 24.81 -26.56 -37.85
C SER A 87 24.05 -25.23 -37.65
N GLU A 88 22.96 -24.98 -38.38
CA GLU A 88 22.08 -23.82 -38.15
C GLU A 88 21.05 -24.11 -37.07
N GLN A 89 20.51 -25.33 -37.02
CA GLN A 89 19.67 -25.80 -35.91
C GLN A 89 20.42 -25.70 -34.58
N GLU A 90 21.66 -26.21 -34.52
CA GLU A 90 22.50 -26.14 -33.32
C GLU A 90 22.77 -24.70 -32.87
N LYS A 91 23.04 -23.78 -33.82
CA LYS A 91 23.21 -22.35 -33.53
C LYS A 91 21.94 -21.73 -32.95
N LYS A 92 20.77 -21.96 -33.56
CA LYS A 92 19.47 -21.45 -33.05
C LYS A 92 19.15 -22.03 -31.67
N GLN A 93 19.42 -23.31 -31.43
CA GLN A 93 19.19 -23.94 -30.14
C GLN A 93 20.11 -23.37 -29.03
N LYS A 94 21.39 -23.12 -29.34
CA LYS A 94 22.32 -22.43 -28.42
C LYS A 94 21.87 -21.00 -28.12
N GLU A 95 21.36 -20.29 -29.13
CA GLU A 95 20.84 -18.93 -28.96
C GLU A 95 19.56 -18.90 -28.10
N ILE A 96 18.63 -19.84 -28.32
CA ILE A 96 17.45 -20.02 -27.45
C ILE A 96 17.88 -20.29 -26.00
N GLN A 97 18.90 -21.13 -25.78
CA GLN A 97 19.40 -21.39 -24.43
C GLN A 97 20.09 -20.17 -23.81
N ARG A 98 20.86 -19.39 -24.58
CA ARG A 98 21.44 -18.12 -24.12
C ARG A 98 20.36 -17.14 -23.66
N LEU A 99 19.33 -16.93 -24.49
CA LEU A 99 18.24 -16.01 -24.19
C LEU A 99 17.40 -16.48 -22.99
N LYS A 100 17.21 -17.79 -22.80
CA LYS A 100 16.59 -18.35 -21.59
C LYS A 100 17.40 -18.03 -20.33
N ASN A 101 18.71 -18.28 -20.34
CA ASN A 101 19.59 -17.96 -19.22
C ASN A 101 19.57 -16.45 -18.90
N GLU A 102 19.51 -15.59 -19.93
CA GLU A 102 19.39 -14.13 -19.77
C GLU A 102 18.02 -13.70 -19.21
N LEU A 103 16.94 -14.41 -19.59
CA LEU A 103 15.60 -14.18 -19.05
C LEU A 103 15.51 -14.58 -17.57
N ASP A 104 16.14 -15.69 -17.18
CA ASP A 104 16.22 -16.13 -15.78
C ASP A 104 17.02 -15.14 -14.93
N ASP A 105 18.17 -14.67 -15.42
CA ASP A 105 19.02 -13.64 -14.79
C ASP A 105 18.31 -12.27 -14.69
N LEU A 106 17.49 -11.90 -15.68
CA LEU A 106 16.57 -10.76 -15.58
C LEU A 106 15.50 -10.97 -14.50
N GLY A 107 14.95 -12.18 -14.37
CA GLY A 107 14.01 -12.54 -13.29
C GLY A 107 14.64 -12.34 -11.91
N TYR A 108 15.84 -12.87 -11.68
CA TYR A 108 16.58 -12.67 -10.42
C TYR A 108 16.96 -11.20 -10.18
N ARG A 109 17.30 -10.44 -11.24
CA ARG A 109 17.52 -8.99 -11.12
C ARG A 109 16.24 -8.25 -10.70
N ALA A 110 15.11 -8.52 -11.33
CA ALA A 110 13.83 -7.91 -11.00
C ALA A 110 13.41 -8.22 -9.56
N GLU A 111 13.53 -9.48 -9.11
CA GLU A 111 13.20 -9.88 -7.75
C GLU A 111 14.12 -9.24 -6.69
N ARG A 112 15.44 -9.11 -6.97
CA ARG A 112 16.35 -8.35 -6.10
C ARG A 112 16.03 -6.86 -6.08
N LYS A 113 15.76 -6.26 -7.24
CA LYS A 113 15.42 -4.84 -7.38
C LYS A 113 14.11 -4.51 -6.65
N ALA A 114 13.09 -5.37 -6.71
CA ALA A 114 11.85 -5.20 -5.95
C ALA A 114 12.11 -5.14 -4.43
N ARG A 115 12.87 -6.12 -3.89
CA ARG A 115 13.27 -6.11 -2.46
C ARG A 115 14.10 -4.88 -2.08
N GLU A 116 14.98 -4.42 -2.97
CA GLU A 116 15.77 -3.21 -2.77
C GLU A 116 14.88 -1.96 -2.73
N LEU A 117 13.91 -1.85 -3.64
CA LEU A 117 12.95 -0.75 -3.71
C LEU A 117 12.04 -0.69 -2.48
N ASP A 118 11.58 -1.84 -1.97
CA ASP A 118 10.83 -1.92 -0.72
C ASP A 118 11.63 -1.34 0.46
N ALA A 119 12.90 -1.75 0.60
CA ALA A 119 13.76 -1.33 1.70
C ALA A 119 14.29 0.11 1.57
N THR A 120 14.56 0.59 0.35
CA THR A 120 15.24 1.87 0.09
C THR A 120 14.29 3.02 -0.24
N VAL A 121 13.11 2.72 -0.77
CA VAL A 121 12.11 3.74 -1.16
C VAL A 121 10.85 3.62 -0.32
N PHE A 122 10.18 2.45 -0.31
CA PHE A 122 8.88 2.30 0.34
C PHE A 122 8.96 2.43 1.87
N GLU A 123 9.89 1.74 2.52
CA GLU A 123 10.09 1.82 3.97
C GLU A 123 10.40 3.24 4.47
N PRO A 124 11.39 3.99 3.92
CA PRO A 124 11.66 5.36 4.33
C PRO A 124 10.50 6.32 4.05
N LEU A 125 9.76 6.10 2.97
CA LEU A 125 8.57 6.87 2.62
C LEU A 125 7.44 6.68 3.63
N MET A 126 7.13 5.44 4.01
CA MET A 126 6.13 5.15 5.04
C MET A 126 6.54 5.74 6.40
N LYS A 127 7.84 5.69 6.75
CA LYS A 127 8.38 6.36 7.95
C LYS A 127 8.17 7.87 7.88
N ARG A 128 8.46 8.53 6.76
CA ARG A 128 8.20 9.96 6.54
C ARG A 128 6.72 10.32 6.69
N ILE A 129 5.81 9.56 6.07
CA ILE A 129 4.36 9.76 6.23
C ILE A 129 3.97 9.66 7.71
N LEU A 130 4.47 8.65 8.44
CA LEU A 130 4.18 8.49 9.86
C LEU A 130 4.69 9.67 10.72
N PHE A 131 5.88 10.21 10.45
CA PHE A 131 6.37 11.42 11.13
C PHE A 131 5.51 12.64 10.84
N ALA A 132 5.11 12.86 9.58
CA ALA A 132 4.23 13.97 9.22
C ALA A 132 2.85 13.85 9.91
N ILE A 133 2.28 12.64 9.97
CA ILE A 133 1.06 12.36 10.76
C ILE A 133 1.26 12.68 12.24
N GLN A 134 2.36 12.21 12.83
CA GLN A 134 2.65 12.38 14.25
C GLN A 134 2.78 13.86 14.63
N ASP A 135 3.43 14.66 13.79
CA ASP A 135 3.58 16.09 14.04
C ASP A 135 2.28 16.86 13.83
N VAL A 136 1.53 16.60 12.76
CA VAL A 136 0.21 17.24 12.57
C VAL A 136 -0.73 16.90 13.73
N ALA A 137 -0.66 15.68 14.27
CA ALA A 137 -1.39 15.30 15.48
C ALA A 137 -0.96 16.12 16.72
N LYS A 138 0.36 16.30 16.96
CA LYS A 138 0.89 17.14 18.07
C LYS A 138 0.54 18.62 17.91
N GLU A 139 0.59 19.14 16.68
CA GLU A 139 0.28 20.52 16.31
C GLU A 139 -1.21 20.80 16.57
N GLN A 140 -2.11 19.91 16.11
CA GLN A 140 -3.56 20.06 16.21
C GLN A 140 -4.19 19.44 17.48
N LYS A 141 -3.37 18.93 18.40
CA LYS A 141 -3.79 18.31 19.69
C LYS A 141 -4.74 17.12 19.53
N PHE A 142 -4.40 16.19 18.65
CA PHE A 142 -5.05 14.88 18.60
C PHE A 142 -4.34 13.87 19.51
N ASP A 143 -5.11 13.13 20.28
CA ASP A 143 -4.62 12.07 21.17
C ASP A 143 -4.52 10.72 20.44
N ILE A 144 -5.41 10.49 19.47
CA ILE A 144 -5.52 9.26 18.69
C ILE A 144 -5.72 9.62 17.23
N ILE A 145 -4.94 9.02 16.33
CA ILE A 145 -5.17 9.06 14.88
C ILE A 145 -5.50 7.64 14.40
N LEU A 146 -6.60 7.50 13.68
CA LEU A 146 -7.03 6.25 13.05
C LEU A 146 -6.71 6.26 11.54
N ARG A 147 -6.60 5.07 10.95
CA ARG A 147 -6.65 4.90 9.49
C ARG A 147 -8.06 5.22 8.98
N GLY A 148 -8.16 5.93 7.85
CA GLY A 148 -9.44 6.19 7.18
C GLY A 148 -10.19 4.90 6.83
N GLU A 149 -9.47 3.82 6.53
CA GLU A 149 -10.00 2.48 6.26
C GLU A 149 -10.76 1.87 7.46
N ALA A 150 -10.50 2.34 8.68
CA ALA A 150 -11.19 1.93 9.89
C ALA A 150 -12.34 2.88 10.30
N VAL A 151 -12.55 3.98 9.57
CA VAL A 151 -13.50 5.05 9.92
C VAL A 151 -14.66 5.07 8.92
N LEU A 152 -15.81 4.55 9.35
CA LEU A 152 -17.04 4.55 8.55
C LEU A 152 -17.64 5.96 8.39
N TYR A 153 -17.42 6.83 9.37
CA TYR A 153 -17.84 8.22 9.35
C TYR A 153 -16.96 9.05 10.30
N GLY A 154 -16.51 10.22 9.82
CA GLY A 154 -15.81 11.22 10.61
C GLY A 154 -16.17 12.61 10.11
N SER A 155 -16.10 13.61 10.99
CA SER A 155 -16.28 15.00 10.57
C SER A 155 -15.03 15.50 9.84
N SER A 156 -15.18 16.47 8.94
CA SER A 156 -14.04 17.11 8.26
C SER A 156 -13.03 17.75 9.23
N ALA A 157 -13.45 18.09 10.46
CA ALA A 157 -12.57 18.60 11.51
C ALA A 157 -11.73 17.51 12.22
N ALA A 158 -12.06 16.23 12.01
CA ALA A 158 -11.28 15.08 12.45
C ALA A 158 -10.37 14.53 11.34
N ASP A 159 -10.60 14.89 10.08
CA ASP A 159 -9.73 14.55 8.95
C ASP A 159 -8.48 15.44 8.96
N ILE A 160 -7.30 14.84 9.15
CA ILE A 160 -6.02 15.57 9.04
C ILE A 160 -5.27 15.28 7.73
N THR A 161 -5.89 14.54 6.81
CA THR A 161 -5.24 14.04 5.57
C THR A 161 -4.64 15.18 4.75
N ASP A 162 -5.38 16.28 4.54
CA ASP A 162 -4.88 17.41 3.74
C ASP A 162 -3.74 18.18 4.44
N ALA A 163 -3.79 18.32 5.78
CA ALA A 163 -2.70 18.92 6.55
C ALA A 163 -1.41 18.07 6.48
N VAL A 164 -1.54 16.72 6.47
CA VAL A 164 -0.41 15.80 6.28
C VAL A 164 0.16 15.90 4.86
N ILE A 165 -0.70 16.01 3.83
CA ILE A 165 -0.27 16.24 2.44
C ILE A 165 0.50 17.57 2.31
N GLU A 166 -0.01 18.65 2.90
CA GLU A 166 0.67 19.95 2.90
C GLU A 166 2.04 19.90 3.61
N LYS A 167 2.13 19.20 4.75
CA LYS A 167 3.38 19.04 5.49
C LYS A 167 4.42 18.27 4.67
N LEU A 168 4.06 17.12 4.09
CA LEU A 168 4.97 16.33 3.24
C LEU A 168 5.42 17.08 1.99
N ASN A 169 4.52 17.83 1.35
CA ASN A 169 4.87 18.69 0.22
C ASN A 169 5.86 19.81 0.61
N ARG A 170 5.77 20.32 1.84
CA ARG A 170 6.66 21.36 2.38
C ARG A 170 8.05 20.79 2.73
N GLU A 171 8.10 19.64 3.42
CA GLU A 171 9.35 18.97 3.80
C GLU A 171 10.20 18.57 2.58
N ALA A 172 9.55 18.14 1.50
CA ALA A 172 10.24 17.87 0.23
C ALA A 172 10.79 19.14 -0.44
N ALA A 173 10.10 20.28 -0.30
CA ALA A 173 10.58 21.57 -0.81
C ALA A 173 11.74 22.14 0.03
N THR A 174 11.84 21.81 1.32
CA THR A 174 12.91 22.27 2.22
C THR A 174 14.07 21.28 2.36
N GLY A 175 14.07 20.17 1.60
CA GLY A 175 15.15 19.17 1.61
C GLY A 175 15.40 18.52 2.98
N THR A 176 14.44 18.59 3.89
CA THR A 176 14.65 18.23 5.29
C THR A 176 14.56 16.71 5.46
N SER A 177 15.71 16.06 5.39
CA SER A 177 15.88 14.67 5.80
C SER A 177 15.67 14.55 7.31
N GLN A 178 14.53 13.97 7.69
CA GLN A 178 14.23 13.22 8.92
C GLN A 178 14.89 13.68 10.24
N PRO A 179 14.12 14.01 11.30
CA PRO A 179 14.68 14.32 12.61
C PRO A 179 15.58 13.18 13.14
N THR A 180 16.84 13.50 13.39
CA THR A 180 17.80 12.58 14.01
C THR A 180 17.46 12.34 15.49
N ASP A 181 17.14 11.10 15.81
CA ASP A 181 17.43 10.40 17.07
C ASP A 181 17.50 11.27 18.35
N ALA A 182 16.34 11.77 18.80
CA ALA A 182 16.18 12.53 20.04
C ALA A 182 15.49 11.73 21.18
N SER A 183 15.49 10.40 21.12
CA SER A 183 14.89 9.52 22.14
C SER A 183 15.94 8.66 22.86
N LYS A 184 17.06 9.28 23.24
CA LYS A 184 18.17 8.59 23.93
C LYS A 184 18.74 9.39 25.12
N SER A 185 17.85 9.95 25.96
CA SER A 185 18.24 10.69 27.16
C SER A 185 17.24 10.59 28.33
N THR A 186 16.90 9.36 28.75
CA THR A 186 16.40 9.04 30.12
C THR A 186 16.43 7.53 30.37
N SER A 187 17.63 6.94 30.52
CA SER A 187 17.83 5.62 31.14
C SER A 187 19.25 5.49 31.69
N ALA A 188 19.63 6.46 32.53
CA ALA A 188 20.95 6.52 33.17
C ALA A 188 20.86 7.19 34.57
N ALA A 189 19.77 6.90 35.30
CA ALA A 189 19.50 7.55 36.59
C ALA A 189 18.73 6.70 37.62
N GLU A 190 18.86 5.37 37.61
CA GLU A 190 18.54 4.57 38.82
C GLU A 190 19.27 3.23 38.88
N LYS A 191 20.48 3.24 39.45
CA LYS A 191 21.17 2.02 39.91
C LYS A 191 22.06 2.30 41.12
N LYS A 192 21.43 2.42 42.30
CA LYS A 192 22.11 2.26 43.60
C LYS A 192 21.11 1.75 44.64
N ALA A 193 21.61 0.97 45.61
CA ALA A 193 20.86 0.09 46.53
C ALA A 193 20.25 -1.15 45.82
N ASN A 194 20.39 -2.38 46.31
CA ASN A 194 21.09 -2.83 47.53
C ASN A 194 21.85 -4.15 47.31
N GLN A 195 22.97 -4.34 48.01
CA GLN A 195 23.67 -5.62 48.17
C GLN A 195 23.23 -6.26 49.50
N ASP A 196 22.99 -7.57 49.54
CA ASP A 196 23.60 -8.49 50.53
C ASP A 196 23.39 -9.96 50.14
N LYS A 197 24.44 -10.80 50.29
CA LYS A 197 24.48 -12.30 50.48
C LYS A 197 23.63 -13.26 49.59
N THR A 198 24.03 -14.49 49.26
CA THR A 198 25.22 -15.33 49.57
C THR A 198 25.38 -16.43 48.50
N THR A 199 26.58 -17.01 48.37
CA THR A 199 26.95 -18.04 47.38
C THR A 199 26.85 -19.49 47.94
N PRO A 200 27.30 -20.61 47.28
CA PRO A 200 26.50 -21.82 47.00
C PRO A 200 26.97 -23.03 47.89
N PRO A 201 27.08 -24.35 47.51
CA PRO A 201 27.25 -25.09 46.22
C PRO A 201 25.98 -25.91 45.83
N ALA A 202 25.91 -27.01 45.04
CA ALA A 202 26.85 -27.90 44.31
C ALA A 202 26.11 -28.51 43.06
N GLU A 203 26.72 -28.76 41.88
CA GLU A 203 27.49 -29.93 41.40
C GLU A 203 26.69 -31.03 40.65
N SER A 204 27.31 -31.61 39.60
CA SER A 204 26.94 -32.80 38.80
C SER A 204 25.82 -32.64 37.74
N LYS A 205 25.78 -33.41 36.63
CA LYS A 205 26.78 -33.88 35.64
C LYS A 205 26.00 -34.64 34.53
N GLU A 206 26.53 -34.74 33.29
CA GLU A 206 26.23 -35.83 32.31
C GLU A 206 24.77 -35.94 31.76
N THR A 207 24.45 -36.47 30.56
CA THR A 207 25.11 -36.50 29.23
C THR A 207 24.06 -36.72 28.11
N LYS A 208 24.37 -36.29 26.88
CA LYS A 208 24.07 -36.98 25.58
C LYS A 208 22.65 -36.94 24.96
N SER A 209 22.66 -37.04 23.61
CA SER A 209 21.56 -37.33 22.67
C SER A 209 20.52 -36.19 22.44
N GLU A 210 19.96 -35.99 21.25
CA GLU A 210 20.15 -36.63 19.93
C GLU A 210 19.86 -35.63 18.79
N SER A 211 20.11 -36.04 17.54
CA SER A 211 19.85 -35.31 16.29
C SER A 211 18.41 -34.78 16.13
N ALA A 212 18.28 -33.62 15.49
CA ALA A 212 17.24 -33.40 14.46
C ALA A 212 17.69 -32.32 13.45
N GLU A 213 17.68 -32.68 12.18
CA GLU A 213 17.90 -31.82 11.02
C GLU A 213 16.54 -31.28 10.51
N ALA A 214 16.57 -30.35 9.56
CA ALA A 214 15.43 -29.73 8.87
C ALA A 214 14.56 -28.76 9.72
N GLY A 215 13.95 -27.74 9.12
CA GLY A 215 14.09 -27.28 7.73
C GLY A 215 13.31 -25.99 7.53
N ALA A 216 13.95 -24.97 6.96
CA ALA A 216 13.28 -23.73 6.61
C ALA A 216 12.53 -23.90 5.28
N THR A 217 11.20 -23.72 5.31
CA THR A 217 10.37 -23.61 4.10
C THR A 217 9.58 -22.30 4.12
N PRO A 218 9.83 -21.36 3.20
CA PRO A 218 8.94 -20.22 2.99
C PRO A 218 7.70 -20.67 2.22
N THR A 219 6.53 -20.17 2.63
CA THR A 219 5.24 -20.45 1.99
C THR A 219 5.15 -19.79 0.60
N PRO A 220 4.86 -20.53 -0.49
CA PRO A 220 4.51 -19.92 -1.76
C PRO A 220 3.07 -19.38 -1.71
N TYR A 221 2.86 -18.17 -2.23
CA TYR A 221 1.52 -17.65 -2.49
C TYR A 221 0.85 -18.50 -3.57
N SER A 222 -0.32 -19.05 -3.25
CA SER A 222 -1.15 -19.80 -4.20
C SER A 222 -2.09 -18.86 -4.95
N THR A 223 -1.95 -18.81 -6.27
CA THR A 223 -2.99 -18.30 -7.18
C THR A 223 -3.14 -19.30 -8.32
N SER A 224 -3.96 -20.33 -8.12
CA SER A 224 -4.35 -21.28 -9.15
C SER A 224 -5.69 -20.88 -9.76
N GLU A 225 -5.63 -20.28 -10.95
CA GLU A 225 -6.75 -20.18 -11.88
C GLU A 225 -7.22 -21.59 -12.32
N PRO A 226 -8.53 -21.91 -12.30
CA PRO A 226 -9.07 -23.10 -12.94
C PRO A 226 -9.79 -22.74 -14.26
N ALA A 227 -9.34 -23.37 -15.34
CA ALA A 227 -9.91 -23.24 -16.68
C ALA A 227 -11.31 -23.87 -16.83
N GLN A 228 -12.00 -23.48 -17.90
CA GLN A 228 -13.35 -23.93 -18.28
C GLN A 228 -13.37 -25.33 -18.92
N ALA A 229 -14.41 -26.14 -18.66
CA ALA A 229 -15.03 -27.14 -19.56
C ALA A 229 -16.27 -27.79 -18.84
N PRO A 230 -17.15 -28.56 -19.51
CA PRO A 230 -18.06 -28.07 -20.56
C PRO A 230 -19.54 -28.48 -20.35
N GLU A 231 -20.40 -27.83 -21.14
CA GLU A 231 -21.73 -28.22 -21.64
C GLU A 231 -22.46 -29.49 -21.10
N SER A 232 -23.71 -29.30 -20.66
CA SER A 232 -24.75 -30.34 -20.73
C SER A 232 -26.10 -29.75 -21.17
N GLN A 233 -26.77 -30.44 -22.09
CA GLN A 233 -27.98 -30.00 -22.78
C GLN A 233 -29.26 -30.59 -22.15
N GLN A 234 -30.39 -29.95 -22.50
CA GLN A 234 -31.77 -30.47 -22.70
C GLN A 234 -32.86 -29.95 -21.73
N PRO A 235 -34.16 -29.91 -22.14
CA PRO A 235 -34.62 -29.22 -23.34
C PRO A 235 -35.96 -28.46 -23.17
N GLY A 236 -36.16 -27.40 -23.97
CA GLY A 236 -37.46 -27.02 -24.59
C GLY A 236 -38.61 -26.47 -23.74
N VAL A 237 -39.03 -25.22 -24.03
CA VAL A 237 -40.44 -24.88 -24.28
C VAL A 237 -40.55 -23.91 -25.47
N GLU A 238 -41.66 -24.10 -26.19
CA GLU A 238 -42.16 -23.58 -27.46
C GLU A 238 -42.01 -22.09 -27.89
N LYS A 239 -42.30 -21.88 -29.17
CA LYS A 239 -42.28 -20.62 -29.92
C LYS A 239 -43.42 -19.67 -29.55
N THR A 240 -43.15 -18.35 -29.58
CA THR A 240 -44.03 -17.40 -30.29
C THR A 240 -43.18 -16.39 -31.06
N ALA A 241 -43.66 -15.94 -32.21
CA ALA A 241 -42.98 -14.98 -33.07
C ALA A 241 -43.98 -13.96 -33.63
N THR A 242 -43.64 -12.67 -33.56
CA THR A 242 -44.21 -11.56 -34.36
C THR A 242 -43.25 -10.35 -34.30
N PRO A 243 -43.32 -9.40 -35.25
CA PRO A 243 -42.09 -8.91 -35.91
C PRO A 243 -41.57 -7.54 -35.44
N LYS A 244 -40.30 -7.27 -35.77
CA LYS A 244 -39.68 -5.94 -35.62
C LYS A 244 -40.21 -4.94 -36.65
N GLU A 245 -40.59 -3.78 -36.16
CA GLU A 245 -40.94 -2.59 -36.94
C GLU A 245 -39.71 -1.97 -37.63
N THR A 246 -39.89 -1.52 -38.88
CA THR A 246 -38.82 -0.98 -39.73
C THR A 246 -38.73 0.54 -39.57
N LYS A 247 -37.58 1.07 -39.12
CA LYS A 247 -37.36 2.53 -39.03
C LYS A 247 -36.24 3.00 -39.97
N ALA A 248 -36.63 3.63 -41.06
CA ALA A 248 -35.73 4.35 -41.97
C ALA A 248 -35.36 5.75 -41.43
N PRO A 249 -34.21 6.33 -41.80
CA PRO A 249 -33.76 7.62 -41.28
C PRO A 249 -34.38 8.82 -42.01
N ALA A 250 -34.71 9.89 -41.27
CA ALA A 250 -35.18 11.16 -41.81
C ALA A 250 -34.08 12.23 -41.69
N GLY A 251 -33.74 12.93 -42.78
CA GLY A 251 -32.61 13.85 -42.76
C GLY A 251 -32.30 14.66 -44.03
N ALA A 252 -33.29 15.02 -44.85
CA ALA A 252 -33.08 15.96 -45.97
C ALA A 252 -34.32 16.84 -46.21
N LYS A 253 -34.17 18.17 -46.17
CA LYS A 253 -35.25 19.13 -46.47
C LYS A 253 -35.34 19.39 -47.99
N PRO A 254 -36.54 19.38 -48.59
CA PRO A 254 -36.73 19.73 -50.00
C PRO A 254 -36.70 21.24 -50.25
N LYS A 255 -36.17 21.65 -51.42
CA LYS A 255 -36.27 23.04 -51.93
C LYS A 255 -37.70 23.29 -52.43
N ARG A 256 -38.26 24.47 -52.16
CA ARG A 256 -39.57 24.91 -52.70
C ARG A 256 -39.43 25.44 -54.14
N PRO A 257 -40.51 25.39 -54.94
CA PRO A 257 -40.49 25.78 -56.36
C PRO A 257 -40.52 27.29 -56.58
N VAL A 258 -40.25 27.66 -57.83
CA VAL A 258 -40.30 29.02 -58.39
C VAL A 258 -41.74 29.45 -58.60
N ASP A 259 -42.09 30.66 -58.17
CA ASP A 259 -43.26 31.40 -58.65
C ASP A 259 -42.83 32.72 -59.28
N ARG A 260 -43.46 33.08 -60.41
CA ARG A 260 -43.32 34.40 -61.07
C ARG A 260 -44.54 35.25 -60.71
N GLN A 261 -44.32 36.52 -60.40
CA GLN A 261 -45.27 37.61 -60.70
C GLN A 261 -44.48 38.82 -61.23
N PRO A 262 -45.11 39.68 -62.04
CA PRO A 262 -44.44 40.78 -62.75
C PRO A 262 -44.64 42.15 -62.07
N GLU A 263 -43.67 43.05 -62.22
CA GLU A 263 -43.76 44.35 -62.93
C GLU A 263 -42.35 44.98 -63.01
#